data_AF-A0A3S0EBV2-F1
#
_entry.id   AF-A0A3S0EBV2-F1
#
_cell.length_a   1.000
_cell.length_b   1.000
_cell.length_c   1.000
_cell.angle_alpha   90.00
_cell.angle_beta   90.00
_cell.angle_gamma   90.00
#
_symmetry.space_group_name_H-M   'P 1'
#
loop_
_entity.id
_entity.type
_entity.pdbx_description
1 polymer ?
#
loop_
_entity_poly.entity_id
_entity_poly.type
_entity_poly.pdbx_seq_one_letter_code
_entity_poly.pdbx_strand_id
1 'polypeptide(L)'
;MDSNNKPNWRRLHERCESIKDSAQKKLMLHDAIVAIEAEHGSSARELLYPYEALADIYHQEGDEAMASMLLLKLYLVLEVNYSDEPDCLLFKIISMFEMGYVKEATYACNSLLYLLYETNSVEPEIVNDAWCLLRKLNKQFPENTAKKLLAYRRRKAA
;
A
#
# COMPACT_ATOMS: atom_id res chain seq x y z
N MET A 1 22.22 -16.65 24.39
CA MET A 1 21.74 -15.75 23.32
C MET A 1 20.22 -15.77 23.40
N ASP A 2 19.66 -14.72 23.98
CA ASP A 2 18.23 -14.67 24.31
C ASP A 2 17.37 -14.68 23.05
N SER A 3 16.44 -15.63 22.99
CA SER A 3 15.38 -15.76 21.99
C SER A 3 14.34 -14.63 22.04
N ASN A 4 14.65 -13.52 22.73
CA ASN A 4 13.71 -12.48 23.11
C ASN A 4 13.77 -11.22 22.24
N ASN A 5 14.55 -11.24 21.16
CA ASN A 5 14.76 -10.10 20.26
C ASN A 5 14.04 -10.26 18.91
N LYS A 6 12.83 -10.86 18.91
CA LYS A 6 11.97 -10.79 17.72
C LYS A 6 11.48 -9.33 17.59
N PRO A 7 11.62 -8.69 16.42
CA PRO A 7 11.05 -7.37 16.17
C PRO A 7 9.58 -7.33 16.59
N ASN A 8 9.15 -6.23 17.21
CA ASN A 8 7.81 -6.07 17.81
C ASN A 8 6.68 -6.52 16.86
N TRP A 9 6.83 -6.27 15.56
CA TRP A 9 5.87 -6.63 14.51
C TRP A 9 5.71 -8.14 14.26
N ARG A 10 6.74 -8.99 14.46
CA ARG A 10 6.59 -10.45 14.30
C ARG A 10 5.72 -11.03 15.40
N ARG A 11 5.86 -10.49 16.61
CA ARG A 11 4.98 -10.86 17.74
C ARG A 11 3.56 -10.36 17.52
N LEU A 12 3.39 -9.17 16.92
CA LEU A 12 2.09 -8.67 16.52
C LEU A 12 1.40 -9.61 15.52
N HIS A 13 2.11 -10.04 14.47
CA HIS A 13 1.58 -10.97 13.47
C HIS A 13 1.15 -12.29 14.10
N GLU A 14 2.02 -12.93 14.90
CA GLU A 14 1.71 -14.18 15.61
C GLU A 14 0.48 -14.04 16.53
N ARG A 15 0.35 -12.91 17.23
CA ARG A 15 -0.82 -12.63 18.07
C ARG A 15 -2.09 -12.39 17.25
N CYS A 16 -1.99 -11.68 16.12
CA CYS A 16 -3.11 -11.41 15.22
C CYS A 16 -3.72 -12.70 14.67
N GLU A 17 -2.88 -13.66 14.29
CA GLU A 17 -3.32 -14.95 13.76
C GLU A 17 -4.01 -15.83 14.82
N SER A 18 -3.68 -15.64 16.10
CA SER A 18 -4.33 -16.35 17.20
C SER A 18 -5.72 -15.83 17.56
N ILE A 19 -6.08 -14.62 17.11
CA ILE A 19 -7.37 -13.98 17.41
C ILE A 19 -8.38 -14.34 16.32
N LYS A 20 -9.42 -15.09 16.70
CA LYS A 20 -10.52 -15.47 15.79
C LYS A 20 -11.58 -14.39 15.61
N ASP A 21 -11.68 -13.46 16.56
CA ASP A 21 -12.67 -12.39 16.55
C ASP A 21 -12.18 -11.18 15.73
N SER A 22 -12.93 -10.81 14.68
CA SER A 22 -12.57 -9.69 13.79
C SER A 22 -12.47 -8.36 14.55
N ALA A 23 -13.38 -8.10 15.48
CA ALA A 23 -13.41 -6.83 16.22
C ALA A 23 -12.18 -6.68 17.12
N GLN A 24 -11.82 -7.74 17.84
CA GLN A 24 -10.61 -7.79 18.66
C GLN A 24 -9.34 -7.69 17.80
N LYS A 25 -9.30 -8.34 16.63
CA LYS A 25 -8.17 -8.25 15.69
C LYS A 25 -8.00 -6.81 15.19
N LYS A 26 -9.08 -6.14 14.81
CA LYS A 26 -9.06 -4.72 14.41
C LYS A 26 -8.52 -3.80 15.50
N LEU A 27 -9.04 -3.92 16.72
CA LEU A 27 -8.60 -3.07 17.84
C LEU A 27 -7.09 -3.20 18.05
N MET A 28 -6.59 -4.44 18.09
CA MET A 28 -5.16 -4.69 18.29
C MET A 28 -4.30 -4.15 17.14
N LEU A 29 -4.77 -4.26 15.90
CA LEU A 29 -4.06 -3.73 14.73
C LEU A 29 -4.00 -2.20 14.74
N HIS A 30 -5.09 -1.52 15.15
CA HIS A 30 -5.11 -0.07 15.33
C HIS A 30 -4.13 0.39 16.41
N ASP A 31 -4.15 -0.26 17.58
CA ASP A 31 -3.21 0.04 18.66
C ASP A 31 -1.75 -0.14 18.21
N ALA A 32 -1.48 -1.18 17.41
CA ALA A 32 -0.16 -1.42 16.88
C ALA A 32 0.30 -0.36 15.88
N ILE A 33 -0.59 0.10 14.98
CA ILE A 33 -0.29 1.21 14.06
C ILE A 33 0.09 2.45 14.85
N VAL A 34 -0.71 2.83 15.86
CA VAL A 34 -0.44 4.00 16.70
C VAL A 34 0.91 3.89 17.39
N ALA A 35 1.24 2.72 17.94
CA ALA A 35 2.52 2.49 18.59
C ALA A 35 3.70 2.59 17.61
N ILE A 36 3.59 1.96 16.44
CA ILE A 36 4.64 1.98 15.41
C ILE A 36 4.83 3.39 14.86
N GLU A 37 3.74 4.12 14.55
CA GLU A 37 3.82 5.50 14.06
C GLU A 37 4.48 6.43 15.08
N ALA A 38 4.20 6.24 16.37
CA ALA A 38 4.81 7.01 17.45
C ALA A 38 6.31 6.71 17.64
N GLU A 39 6.73 5.46 17.45
CA GLU A 39 8.11 5.03 17.68
C GLU A 39 9.02 5.20 16.46
N HIS A 40 8.50 4.89 15.27
CA HIS A 40 9.27 4.74 14.03
C HIS A 40 8.81 5.68 12.90
N GLY A 41 7.68 6.38 13.07
CA GLY A 41 7.13 7.30 12.08
C GLY A 41 6.12 6.68 11.12
N SER A 42 5.45 7.53 10.35
CA SER A 42 4.28 7.19 9.51
C SER A 42 4.58 6.40 8.24
N SER A 43 5.86 6.19 7.92
CA SER A 43 6.32 5.39 6.77
C SER A 43 7.21 4.23 7.17
N ALA A 44 7.17 3.82 8.45
CA ALA A 44 7.95 2.70 8.96
C ALA A 44 7.55 1.39 8.27
N ARG A 45 8.54 0.55 7.92
CA ARG A 45 8.33 -0.74 7.25
C ARG A 45 7.45 -1.68 8.06
N GLU A 46 7.47 -1.55 9.38
CA GLU A 46 6.66 -2.31 10.33
C GLU A 46 5.15 -2.10 10.14
N LEU A 47 4.74 -1.00 9.49
CA LEU A 47 3.34 -0.70 9.19
C LEU A 47 2.76 -1.52 8.03
N LEU A 48 3.58 -2.24 7.26
CA LEU A 48 3.11 -3.02 6.11
C LEU A 48 2.07 -4.06 6.52
N TYR A 49 2.41 -4.91 7.49
CA TYR A 49 1.50 -5.95 7.97
C TYR A 49 0.18 -5.39 8.52
N PRO A 50 0.19 -4.44 9.48
CA PRO A 50 -1.06 -4.01 10.07
C PRO A 50 -1.95 -3.21 9.12
N TYR A 51 -1.39 -2.42 8.19
CA TYR A 51 -2.20 -1.78 7.15
C TYR A 51 -2.82 -2.79 6.18
N GLU A 52 -2.07 -3.81 5.76
CA GLU A 52 -2.61 -4.87 4.90
C GLU A 52 -3.70 -5.68 5.59
N ALA A 53 -3.45 -6.16 6.80
CA ALA A 53 -4.40 -6.94 7.56
C ALA A 53 -5.69 -6.16 7.87
N LEU A 54 -5.60 -4.87 8.23
CA LEU A 54 -6.80 -4.06 8.44
C LEU A 54 -7.55 -3.79 7.13
N ALA A 55 -6.83 -3.52 6.04
CA ALA A 55 -7.47 -3.28 4.75
C ALA A 55 -8.31 -4.49 4.32
N ASP A 56 -7.76 -5.70 4.48
CA ASP A 56 -8.46 -6.95 4.18
C ASP A 56 -9.69 -7.15 5.07
N ILE A 57 -9.60 -6.86 6.37
CA ILE A 57 -10.75 -6.97 7.27
C ILE A 57 -11.85 -5.99 6.84
N TYR A 58 -11.52 -4.72 6.60
CA TYR A 58 -12.51 -3.72 6.19
C TYR A 58 -13.13 -4.06 4.83
N HIS A 59 -12.34 -4.60 3.89
CA HIS A 59 -12.85 -5.11 2.61
C HIS A 59 -13.86 -6.24 2.82
N GLN A 60 -13.54 -7.23 3.66
CA GLN A 60 -14.44 -8.35 3.98
C GLN A 60 -15.74 -7.90 4.67
N GLU A 61 -15.67 -6.81 5.46
CA GLU A 61 -16.82 -6.21 6.12
C GLU A 61 -17.61 -5.25 5.21
N GLY A 62 -17.12 -4.97 4.00
CA GLY A 62 -17.75 -4.06 3.03
C GLY A 62 -17.51 -2.56 3.31
N ASP A 63 -16.62 -2.22 4.23
CA ASP A 63 -16.20 -0.83 4.48
C ASP A 63 -15.11 -0.41 3.49
N GLU A 64 -15.54 -0.16 2.26
CA GLU A 64 -14.67 0.21 1.14
C GLU A 64 -13.89 1.51 1.41
N ALA A 65 -14.44 2.43 2.20
CA ALA A 65 -13.81 3.71 2.50
C ALA A 65 -12.57 3.52 3.39
N MET A 66 -12.69 2.71 4.44
CA MET A 66 -11.57 2.40 5.33
C MET A 66 -10.52 1.54 4.63
N ALA A 67 -10.95 0.54 3.86
CA ALA A 67 -10.04 -0.29 3.06
C ALA A 67 -9.24 0.54 2.05
N SER A 68 -9.90 1.41 1.28
CA SER A 68 -9.25 2.34 0.33
C SER A 68 -8.18 3.20 1.01
N MET A 69 -8.51 3.81 2.15
CA MET A 69 -7.57 4.65 2.91
C MET A 69 -6.32 3.85 3.33
N LEU A 70 -6.51 2.62 3.84
CA LEU A 70 -5.42 1.79 4.32
C LEU A 70 -4.54 1.27 3.19
N LEU A 71 -5.12 0.90 2.04
CA LEU A 71 -4.36 0.48 0.87
C LEU A 71 -3.46 1.61 0.33
N LEU A 72 -3.93 2.85 0.34
CA LEU A 72 -3.10 4.01 -0.03
C LEU A 72 -1.94 4.25 0.96
N LYS A 73 -2.19 4.09 2.26
CA LYS A 73 -1.14 4.18 3.29
C LYS A 73 -0.11 3.06 3.13
N LEU A 74 -0.59 1.83 2.92
CA LEU A 74 0.26 0.67 2.65
C LEU A 74 1.14 0.89 1.43
N TYR A 75 0.57 1.38 0.33
CA TYR A 75 1.34 1.69 -0.87
C TYR A 75 2.40 2.77 -0.62
N LEU A 76 2.12 3.79 0.18
CA LEU A 76 3.12 4.80 0.56
C LEU A 76 4.29 4.17 1.34
N VAL A 77 4.02 3.28 2.30
CA VAL A 77 5.07 2.58 3.04
C VAL A 77 5.93 1.74 2.08
N LEU A 78 5.30 1.03 1.13
CA LEU A 78 6.02 0.29 0.10
C LEU A 78 6.88 1.21 -0.77
N GLU A 79 6.32 2.30 -1.30
CA GLU A 79 7.04 3.26 -2.15
C GLU A 79 8.29 3.83 -1.46
N VAL A 80 8.20 4.11 -0.15
CA VAL A 80 9.34 4.64 0.63
C VAL A 80 10.41 3.57 0.88
N ASN A 81 10.01 2.34 1.18
CA ASN A 81 10.93 1.31 1.67
C ASN A 81 11.43 0.33 0.58
N TYR A 82 10.79 0.34 -0.60
CA TYR A 82 11.01 -0.61 -1.70
C TYR A 82 11.02 0.12 -3.05
N SER A 83 11.52 1.36 -3.08
CA SER A 83 11.64 2.15 -4.30
C SER A 83 12.59 1.53 -5.33
N ASP A 84 13.56 0.74 -4.85
CA ASP A 84 14.51 -0.04 -5.65
C ASP A 84 13.98 -1.42 -6.07
N GLU A 85 12.80 -1.82 -5.57
CA GLU A 85 12.12 -3.07 -5.89
C GLU A 85 10.78 -2.79 -6.61
N PRO A 86 10.80 -2.30 -7.86
CA PRO A 86 9.59 -1.86 -8.56
C PRO A 86 8.58 -2.98 -8.83
N ASP A 87 9.02 -4.24 -8.90
CA ASP A 87 8.14 -5.40 -8.98
C ASP A 87 7.21 -5.52 -7.77
N CYS A 88 7.72 -5.27 -6.55
CA CYS A 88 6.91 -5.29 -5.33
C CYS A 88 5.80 -4.23 -5.38
N LEU A 89 6.12 -3.03 -5.90
CA LEU A 89 5.14 -1.96 -6.10
C LEU A 89 4.10 -2.36 -7.15
N LEU A 90 4.53 -2.92 -8.28
CA LEU A 90 3.65 -3.38 -9.36
C LEU A 90 2.70 -4.47 -8.89
N PHE A 91 3.18 -5.48 -8.16
CA PHE A 91 2.33 -6.54 -7.61
C PHE A 91 1.27 -5.98 -6.67
N LYS A 92 1.61 -4.98 -5.84
CA LYS A 92 0.60 -4.38 -4.96
C LYS A 92 -0.48 -3.63 -5.75
N ILE A 93 -0.10 -2.92 -6.81
CA ILE A 93 -1.06 -2.24 -7.68
C ILE A 93 -2.02 -3.24 -8.35
N ILE A 94 -1.50 -4.37 -8.82
CA ILE A 94 -2.32 -5.44 -9.41
C ILE A 94 -3.29 -6.01 -8.38
N SER A 95 -2.83 -6.32 -7.18
CA SER A 95 -3.69 -6.79 -6.08
C SER A 95 -4.81 -5.80 -5.76
N MET A 96 -4.51 -4.50 -5.64
CA MET A 96 -5.52 -3.46 -5.42
C MET A 96 -6.54 -3.41 -6.56
N PHE A 97 -6.09 -3.57 -7.80
CA PHE A 97 -6.98 -3.61 -8.96
C PHE A 97 -7.89 -4.85 -8.95
N GLU A 98 -7.37 -6.03 -8.64
CA GLU A 98 -8.13 -7.27 -8.57
C GLU A 98 -9.18 -7.26 -7.45
N MET A 99 -8.90 -6.56 -6.34
CA MET A 99 -9.86 -6.33 -5.25
C MET A 99 -10.93 -5.27 -5.59
N GLY A 100 -10.83 -4.59 -6.75
CA GLY A 100 -11.79 -3.58 -7.19
C GLY A 100 -11.45 -2.13 -6.80
N TYR A 101 -10.32 -1.89 -6.16
CA TYR A 101 -9.83 -0.55 -5.78
C TYR A 101 -9.17 0.18 -6.96
N VAL A 102 -9.94 0.38 -8.04
CA VAL A 102 -9.43 0.88 -9.32
C VAL A 102 -8.84 2.29 -9.20
N LYS A 103 -9.42 3.15 -8.36
CA LYS A 103 -8.95 4.53 -8.18
C LYS A 103 -7.59 4.56 -7.49
N GLU A 104 -7.44 3.76 -6.45
CA GLU A 104 -6.24 3.63 -5.64
C GLU A 104 -5.13 2.96 -6.45
N ALA A 105 -5.46 1.90 -7.19
CA ALA A 105 -4.55 1.26 -8.14
C ALA A 105 -4.09 2.23 -9.23
N THR A 106 -4.99 3.08 -9.75
CA THR A 106 -4.62 4.13 -10.73
C THR A 106 -3.64 5.14 -10.12
N TYR A 107 -3.90 5.60 -8.90
CA TYR A 107 -2.99 6.51 -8.19
C TYR A 107 -1.60 5.87 -8.02
N ALA A 108 -1.56 4.65 -7.48
CA ALA A 108 -0.35 3.91 -7.24
C ALA A 108 0.43 3.63 -8.54
N CYS A 109 -0.25 3.22 -9.62
CA CYS A 109 0.35 2.99 -10.93
C CYS A 109 0.99 4.25 -11.54
N ASN A 110 0.35 5.42 -11.39
CA ASN A 110 0.95 6.68 -11.83
C ASN A 110 2.19 7.03 -10.99
N SER A 111 2.16 6.74 -9.69
CA SER A 111 3.31 6.93 -8.80
C SER A 111 4.49 6.06 -9.23
N LEU A 112 4.24 4.76 -9.47
CA LEU A 112 5.26 3.82 -9.96
C LEU A 112 5.87 4.32 -11.26
N LEU A 113 5.06 4.66 -12.27
CA LEU A 113 5.58 5.14 -13.56
C LEU A 113 6.46 6.40 -13.43
N TYR A 114 6.11 7.29 -12.50
CA TYR A 114 6.94 8.46 -12.20
C TYR A 114 8.29 8.05 -11.61
N LEU A 115 8.27 7.15 -10.63
CA LEU A 115 9.48 6.61 -10.01
C LEU A 115 10.37 5.86 -11.01
N LEU A 116 9.78 5.07 -11.90
CA LEU A 116 10.51 4.36 -12.95
C LEU A 116 11.14 5.34 -13.95
N TYR A 117 10.49 6.47 -14.23
CA TYR A 117 11.03 7.51 -15.11
C TYR A 117 12.23 8.24 -14.50
N GLU A 118 12.21 8.48 -13.17
CA GLU A 118 13.35 9.11 -12.46
C GLU A 118 14.54 8.16 -12.31
N THR A 119 14.32 6.85 -12.41
CA THR A 119 15.34 5.83 -12.19
C THR A 119 16.01 5.45 -13.52
N ASN A 120 17.31 5.75 -13.67
CA ASN A 120 18.06 5.51 -14.91
C ASN A 120 18.39 4.03 -15.22
N SER A 121 17.98 3.08 -14.38
CA SER A 121 18.36 1.67 -14.45
C SER A 121 17.21 0.72 -14.15
N VAL A 122 16.07 0.91 -14.83
CA VAL A 122 14.90 0.03 -14.69
C VAL A 122 14.83 -0.92 -15.89
N GLU A 123 14.48 -2.17 -15.64
CA GLU A 123 14.20 -3.14 -16.69
C GLU A 123 13.04 -2.66 -17.57
N PRO A 124 13.20 -2.65 -18.91
CA PRO A 124 12.16 -2.17 -19.84
C PRO A 124 10.83 -2.91 -19.71
N GLU A 125 10.85 -4.15 -19.23
CA GLU A 125 9.69 -5.02 -19.06
C GLU A 125 8.74 -4.47 -17.98
N ILE A 126 9.27 -4.08 -16.82
CA ILE A 126 8.49 -3.50 -15.71
C ILE A 126 7.82 -2.18 -16.15
N VAL A 127 8.53 -1.36 -16.92
CA VAL A 127 7.98 -0.12 -17.49
C VAL A 127 6.81 -0.43 -18.43
N ASN A 128 6.96 -1.42 -19.31
CA ASN A 128 5.90 -1.83 -20.23
C ASN A 128 4.69 -2.40 -19.49
N ASP A 129 4.89 -3.21 -18.46
CA ASP A 129 3.82 -3.80 -17.66
C ASP A 129 3.04 -2.74 -16.88
N ALA A 130 3.73 -1.77 -16.27
CA ALA A 130 3.10 -0.63 -15.61
C ALA A 130 2.27 0.21 -16.60
N TRP A 131 2.78 0.45 -17.83
CA TRP A 131 2.02 1.15 -18.88
C TRP A 131 0.79 0.35 -19.34
N CYS A 132 0.93 -0.97 -19.51
CA CYS A 132 -0.17 -1.86 -19.86
C CYS A 132 -1.26 -1.86 -18.79
N LEU A 133 -0.87 -1.91 -17.51
CA LEU A 133 -1.78 -1.83 -16.38
C LEU A 133 -2.50 -0.48 -16.33
N LEU A 134 -1.78 0.64 -16.47
CA LEU A 134 -2.39 1.97 -16.51
C LEU A 134 -3.41 2.11 -17.65
N ARG A 135 -3.13 1.53 -18.83
CA ARG A 135 -4.10 1.51 -19.95
C ARG A 135 -5.36 0.71 -19.59
N LYS A 136 -5.24 -0.42 -18.89
CA LYS A 136 -6.40 -1.20 -18.41
C LYS A 136 -7.22 -0.41 -17.39
N LEU A 137 -6.54 0.20 -16.42
CA LEU A 137 -7.16 1.03 -15.37
C LEU A 137 -7.94 2.21 -15.95
N ASN A 138 -7.33 2.95 -16.89
CA ASN A 138 -7.96 4.10 -17.55
C ASN A 138 -9.17 3.71 -18.43
N LYS A 139 -9.20 2.49 -18.99
CA LYS A 139 -10.39 2.00 -19.72
C LYS A 139 -11.58 1.81 -18.79
N GLN A 140 -11.36 1.43 -17.54
CA GLN A 140 -12.42 1.27 -16.55
C GLN A 140 -12.81 2.59 -15.88
N PHE A 141 -11.89 3.55 -15.76
CA PHE A 141 -12.14 4.90 -15.23
C PHE A 141 -11.45 6.00 -16.06
N PRO A 142 -12.07 6.50 -17.14
CA PRO A 142 -11.47 7.50 -18.04
C PRO A 142 -11.31 8.90 -17.41
N GLU A 143 -11.96 9.17 -16.29
CA GLU A 143 -12.01 10.51 -15.67
C GLU A 143 -10.77 10.87 -14.82
N ASN A 144 -9.96 9.88 -14.45
CA ASN A 144 -8.74 10.00 -13.64
C ASN A 144 -7.48 9.97 -14.53
N THR A 145 -7.40 10.94 -15.44
CA THR A 145 -6.19 11.12 -16.25
C THR A 145 -5.00 11.48 -15.36
N ALA A 146 -3.82 10.93 -15.67
CA ALA A 146 -2.53 11.24 -15.01
C ALA A 146 -2.32 12.75 -14.74
N LYS A 147 -2.86 13.60 -15.62
CA LYS A 147 -2.88 15.07 -15.51
C LYS A 147 -3.55 15.62 -14.23
N LYS A 148 -4.68 15.03 -13.79
CA LYS A 148 -5.38 15.44 -12.56
C LYS A 148 -4.65 14.97 -11.30
N LEU A 149 -4.05 13.78 -11.34
CA LEU A 149 -3.30 13.20 -10.23
C LEU A 149 -1.95 13.93 -9.99
N LEU A 150 -1.25 14.31 -11.07
CA LEU A 150 -0.07 15.18 -10.99
C LEU A 150 -0.40 16.57 -10.44
N ALA A 151 -1.57 17.12 -10.79
CA ALA A 151 -2.04 18.39 -10.22
C ALA A 151 -2.38 18.28 -8.72
N TYR A 152 -2.89 17.14 -8.27
CA TYR A 152 -3.15 16.87 -6.84
C TYR A 152 -1.85 16.75 -6.03
N ARG A 153 -0.84 16.02 -6.52
CA ARG A 153 0.49 15.91 -5.86
C ARG A 153 1.18 17.27 -5.74
N ARG A 154 1.15 18.10 -6.80
CA ARG A 154 1.72 19.47 -6.76
C ARG A 154 1.06 20.39 -5.72
N ARG A 155 -0.22 20.18 -5.42
CA ARG A 155 -0.94 20.97 -4.39
C ARG A 155 -0.68 20.50 -2.97
N LYS A 156 -0.19 19.27 -2.78
CA LYS A 156 0.06 18.69 -1.46
C LYS A 156 1.53 18.77 -1.04
N ALA A 157 2.42 19.09 -1.99
CA ALA A 157 3.84 19.36 -1.77
C ALA A 157 4.17 20.86 -1.61
N ALA A 158 3.15 21.73 -1.63
CA ALA A 158 3.21 23.16 -1.36
C ALA A 158 2.44 23.47 -0.07
#